data_AF-A0A4Q0IJY3-F1
#
_entry.id   AF-A0A4Q0IJY3-F1
#
_cell.length_a   1.000
_cell.length_b   1.000
_cell.length_c   1.000
_cell.angle_alpha   90.00
_cell.angle_beta   90.00
_cell.angle_gamma   90.00
#
_symmetry.space_group_name_H-M   'P 1'
#
loop_
_entity.id
_entity.type
_entity.pdbx_description
1 polymer ?
#
loop_
_entity_poly.entity_id
_entity_poly.type
_entity_poly.pdbx_seq_one_letter_code
_entity_poly.pdbx_strand_id
1 'polypeptide(L)'
;MTIDEIRKIPLVEFLNQLGYQPTGRDSKGLWFYSPYRNERKPSFHVNPRKNVWFDFGSGAGGDIFTLAGELCNSGEFMRQAEYIAEKMKMPVEKPYKPVPFIEQPTFENLMVSNLESPALLKYLADRGIPRNIAQRWCVQVNYRLHGKDYYAIGFENSAHGFELRYPNKNKIQTSSVKPILCSQFYI
;
A
#
# COMPACT_ATOMS: atom_id res chain seq x y z
N MET A 1 -32.38 -3.88 18.79
CA MET A 1 -31.81 -2.69 18.13
C MET A 1 -32.41 -2.62 16.74
N THR A 2 -33.06 -1.52 16.41
CA THR A 2 -33.73 -1.30 15.11
C THR A 2 -32.73 -0.78 14.07
N ILE A 3 -33.12 -0.81 12.79
CA ILE A 3 -32.26 -0.29 11.69
C ILE A 3 -31.97 1.21 11.88
N ASP A 4 -32.97 1.99 12.32
CA ASP A 4 -32.81 3.43 12.55
C ASP A 4 -31.91 3.74 13.74
N GLU A 5 -31.90 2.88 14.77
CA GLU A 5 -30.95 2.98 15.87
C GLU A 5 -29.52 2.72 15.37
N ILE A 6 -29.33 1.70 14.52
CA ILE A 6 -28.01 1.36 13.95
C ILE A 6 -27.44 2.54 13.14
N ARG A 7 -28.26 3.18 12.30
CA ARG A 7 -27.81 4.34 11.49
C ARG A 7 -27.29 5.50 12.32
N LYS A 8 -27.76 5.63 13.56
CA LYS A 8 -27.39 6.73 14.48
C LYS A 8 -26.13 6.43 15.29
N ILE A 9 -25.63 5.20 15.27
CA ILE A 9 -24.38 4.85 15.94
C ILE A 9 -23.23 5.64 15.31
N PRO A 10 -22.48 6.43 16.09
CA PRO A 10 -21.30 7.11 15.58
C PRO A 10 -20.24 6.10 15.13
N LEU A 11 -19.71 6.25 13.92
CA LEU A 11 -18.64 5.39 13.40
C LEU A 11 -17.40 5.36 14.30
N VAL A 12 -17.11 6.49 14.96
CA VAL A 12 -16.01 6.57 15.94
C VAL A 12 -16.27 5.66 17.14
N GLU A 13 -17.51 5.60 17.61
CA GLU A 13 -17.91 4.71 18.70
C GLU A 13 -17.84 3.25 18.27
N PHE A 14 -18.34 2.94 17.06
CA PHE A 14 -18.27 1.59 16.50
C PHE A 14 -16.83 1.11 16.33
N LEU A 15 -15.92 1.95 15.84
CA LEU A 15 -14.50 1.61 15.74
C LEU A 15 -13.84 1.43 17.11
N ASN A 16 -14.16 2.30 18.07
CA ASN A 16 -13.67 2.18 19.45
C ASN A 16 -14.13 0.85 20.08
N GLN A 17 -15.38 0.45 19.82
CA GLN A 17 -15.93 -0.83 20.25
C GLN A 17 -15.13 -2.02 19.70
N LEU A 18 -14.63 -1.91 18.46
CA LEU A 18 -13.73 -2.86 17.80
C LEU A 18 -12.26 -2.70 18.22
N GLY A 19 -11.95 -1.86 19.20
CA GLY A 19 -10.61 -1.64 19.72
C GLY A 19 -9.75 -0.64 18.92
N TYR A 20 -10.29 -0.01 17.88
CA TYR A 20 -9.55 0.96 17.07
C TYR A 20 -9.61 2.36 17.66
N GLN A 21 -8.43 2.95 17.87
CA GLN A 21 -8.29 4.33 18.35
C GLN A 21 -7.80 5.26 17.23
N PRO A 22 -8.17 6.55 17.28
CA PRO A 22 -7.66 7.53 16.33
C PRO A 22 -6.13 7.62 16.41
N THR A 23 -5.46 7.56 15.26
CA THR A 23 -4.02 7.73 15.12
C THR A 23 -3.64 9.17 14.77
N GLY A 24 -4.62 9.98 14.37
CA GLY A 24 -4.42 11.38 13.99
C GLY A 24 -5.76 12.08 13.74
N ARG A 25 -5.70 13.39 13.46
CA ARG A 25 -6.87 14.21 13.16
C ARG A 25 -6.54 15.32 12.16
N ASP A 26 -7.54 15.76 11.42
CA ASP A 26 -7.48 16.96 10.59
C ASP A 26 -8.77 17.79 10.74
N SER A 27 -8.95 18.80 9.89
CA SER A 27 -10.14 19.66 9.93
C SER A 27 -11.44 18.96 9.54
N LYS A 28 -11.36 17.81 8.85
CA LYS A 28 -12.49 17.08 8.31
C LYS A 28 -12.86 15.86 9.17
N GLY A 29 -11.95 15.33 9.98
CA GLY A 29 -12.20 14.14 10.78
C GLY A 29 -10.98 13.52 11.44
N LEU A 30 -11.06 12.20 11.64
CA LEU A 30 -10.11 11.40 12.39
C LEU A 30 -9.50 10.32 11.50
N TRP A 31 -8.21 10.08 11.68
CA TRP A 31 -7.45 9.05 10.98
C TRP A 31 -7.33 7.80 11.84
N PHE A 32 -7.43 6.64 11.20
CA PHE A 32 -7.27 5.31 11.79
C PHE A 32 -6.44 4.43 10.86
N TYR A 33 -5.90 3.34 11.41
CA TYR A 33 -5.52 2.19 10.59
C TYR A 33 -6.78 1.54 10.02
N SER A 34 -6.72 1.09 8.77
CA SER A 34 -7.82 0.38 8.12
C SER A 34 -8.18 -0.90 8.89
N PRO A 35 -9.46 -1.13 9.25
CA PRO A 35 -9.82 -2.17 10.20
C PRO A 35 -9.97 -3.56 9.59
N TYR A 36 -9.86 -3.68 8.26
CA TYR A 36 -10.01 -4.92 7.49
C TYR A 36 -8.77 -5.26 6.63
N ARG A 37 -7.68 -4.48 6.72
CA ARG A 37 -6.42 -4.76 6.01
C ARG A 37 -5.20 -4.32 6.80
N ASN A 38 -4.08 -4.98 6.55
CA ASN A 38 -2.81 -4.57 7.14
C ASN A 38 -2.16 -3.44 6.31
N GLU A 39 -1.70 -2.38 6.97
CA GLU A 39 -1.06 -1.25 6.31
C GLU A 39 0.05 -0.60 7.14
N ARG A 40 1.00 0.04 6.45
CA ARG A 40 2.14 0.72 7.08
C ARG A 40 1.77 2.09 7.66
N LYS A 41 0.91 2.84 6.96
CA LYS A 41 0.49 4.19 7.36
C LYS A 41 -1.04 4.24 7.43
N PRO A 42 -1.61 4.89 8.46
CA PRO A 42 -3.05 5.10 8.55
C PRO A 42 -3.60 5.74 7.28
N SER A 43 -4.65 5.16 6.72
CA SER A 43 -5.33 5.74 5.56
C SER A 43 -6.85 5.64 5.61
N PHE A 44 -7.40 5.17 6.73
CA PHE A 44 -8.83 5.16 7.00
C PHE A 44 -9.25 6.47 7.68
N HIS A 45 -10.18 7.20 7.08
CA HIS A 45 -10.66 8.48 7.59
C HIS A 45 -12.14 8.40 7.95
N VAL A 46 -12.49 8.91 9.13
CA VAL A 46 -13.88 9.04 9.57
C VAL A 46 -14.23 10.50 9.72
N ASN A 47 -15.34 10.91 9.13
CA ASN A 47 -15.95 12.23 9.35
C ASN A 47 -17.08 12.09 10.39
N PRO A 48 -16.88 12.50 11.66
CA PRO A 48 -17.89 12.30 12.69
C PRO A 48 -19.16 13.14 12.49
N ARG A 49 -19.05 14.29 11.80
CA ARG A 49 -20.19 15.17 11.55
C ARG A 49 -21.16 14.58 10.51
N LYS A 50 -20.60 13.92 9.50
CA LYS A 50 -21.38 13.27 8.43
C LYS A 50 -21.70 11.81 8.74
N ASN A 51 -21.07 11.24 9.77
CA ASN A 51 -21.10 9.82 10.10
C ASN A 51 -20.78 8.91 8.89
N VAL A 52 -19.74 9.28 8.13
CA VAL A 52 -19.24 8.51 7.00
C VAL A 52 -17.75 8.24 7.14
N TRP A 53 -17.30 7.16 6.52
CA TRP A 53 -15.90 6.79 6.42
C TRP A 53 -15.43 6.74 4.96
N PHE A 54 -14.13 6.88 4.78
CA PHE A 54 -13.45 6.63 3.52
C PHE A 54 -12.07 6.05 3.77
N ASP A 55 -11.74 4.98 3.06
CA ASP A 55 -10.43 4.37 3.08
C ASP A 55 -9.66 4.76 1.83
N PHE A 56 -8.63 5.61 2.00
CA PHE A 56 -7.79 6.07 0.89
C PHE A 56 -6.88 4.97 0.31
N GLY A 57 -6.64 3.88 1.05
CA GLY A 57 -5.82 2.77 0.55
C GLY A 57 -6.58 1.81 -0.36
N SER A 58 -7.89 1.60 -0.12
CA SER A 58 -8.74 0.75 -0.98
C SER A 58 -9.63 1.54 -1.95
N GLY A 59 -9.91 2.82 -1.64
CA GLY A 59 -10.91 3.64 -2.34
C GLY A 59 -12.35 3.37 -1.91
N ALA A 60 -12.57 2.52 -0.90
CA ALA A 60 -13.90 2.21 -0.37
C ALA A 60 -14.39 3.29 0.62
N GLY A 61 -15.69 3.38 0.83
CA GLY A 61 -16.27 4.30 1.80
C GLY A 61 -17.79 4.21 1.87
N GLY A 62 -18.36 4.83 2.89
CA GLY A 62 -19.81 4.87 3.07
C GLY A 62 -20.23 5.07 4.52
N ASP A 63 -21.34 4.44 4.88
CA ASP A 63 -21.92 4.47 6.23
C ASP A 63 -21.51 3.24 7.07
N ILE A 64 -22.11 3.10 8.26
CA ILE A 64 -21.83 1.98 9.17
C ILE A 64 -22.14 0.59 8.57
N PHE A 65 -23.13 0.47 7.67
CA PHE A 65 -23.46 -0.82 7.04
C PHE A 65 -22.41 -1.20 6.01
N THR A 66 -21.97 -0.23 5.21
CA THR A 66 -20.86 -0.47 4.26
C THR A 66 -19.58 -0.87 4.99
N LEU A 67 -19.27 -0.23 6.13
CA LEU A 67 -18.12 -0.61 6.95
C LEU A 67 -18.28 -2.03 7.51
N ALA A 68 -19.47 -2.36 8.04
CA ALA A 68 -19.76 -3.69 8.52
C ALA A 68 -19.61 -4.75 7.42
N GLY A 69 -20.01 -4.42 6.18
CA GLY A 69 -19.86 -5.28 5.02
C GLY A 69 -18.40 -5.58 4.69
N GLU A 70 -17.52 -4.59 4.75
CA GLU A 70 -16.06 -4.78 4.61
C GLU A 70 -15.50 -5.67 5.74
N LEU A 71 -15.93 -5.43 6.98
CA LEU A 71 -15.43 -6.17 8.15
C LEU A 71 -15.90 -7.63 8.21
N CYS A 72 -17.13 -7.92 7.78
CA CYS A 72 -17.68 -9.28 7.76
C CYS A 72 -17.59 -9.95 6.38
N ASN A 73 -16.99 -9.26 5.39
CA ASN A 73 -16.88 -9.68 4.01
C ASN A 73 -18.23 -10.15 3.41
N SER A 74 -19.27 -9.35 3.60
CA SER A 74 -20.62 -9.64 3.11
C SER A 74 -21.33 -8.40 2.56
N GLY A 75 -21.96 -8.56 1.39
CA GLY A 75 -22.87 -7.57 0.81
C GLY A 75 -24.31 -7.67 1.31
N GLU A 76 -24.63 -8.66 2.14
CA GLU A 76 -26.00 -8.88 2.62
C GLU A 76 -26.34 -7.92 3.76
N PHE A 77 -27.33 -7.06 3.52
CA PHE A 77 -27.73 -6.02 4.47
C PHE A 77 -28.11 -6.56 5.86
N MET A 78 -28.84 -7.69 5.91
CA MET A 78 -29.23 -8.32 7.18
C MET A 78 -28.00 -8.79 7.97
N ARG A 79 -27.03 -9.41 7.28
CA ARG A 79 -25.79 -9.87 7.90
C ARG A 79 -24.96 -8.70 8.45
N GLN A 80 -24.94 -7.57 7.74
CA GLN A 80 -24.28 -6.34 8.19
C GLN A 80 -24.93 -5.77 9.45
N ALA A 81 -26.27 -5.70 9.47
CA ALA A 81 -27.02 -5.22 10.63
C ALA A 81 -26.81 -6.11 11.87
N GLU A 82 -26.83 -7.43 11.69
CA GLU A 82 -26.54 -8.39 12.75
C GLU A 82 -25.13 -8.23 13.30
N TYR A 83 -24.13 -8.10 12.42
CA TYR A 83 -22.74 -7.90 12.81
C TYR A 83 -22.57 -6.65 13.68
N ILE A 84 -23.16 -5.52 13.29
CA ILE A 84 -23.12 -4.29 14.09
C ILE A 84 -23.79 -4.51 15.45
N ALA A 85 -24.96 -5.14 15.46
CA ALA A 85 -25.72 -5.37 16.69
C ALA A 85 -25.06 -6.32 17.67
N GLU A 86 -24.35 -7.33 17.16
CA GLU A 86 -23.53 -8.22 17.96
C GLU A 86 -22.36 -7.46 18.60
N LYS A 87 -21.57 -6.75 17.77
CA LYS A 87 -20.37 -6.05 18.24
C LYS A 87 -20.65 -4.95 19.26
N MET A 88 -21.76 -4.23 19.10
CA MET A 88 -22.17 -3.18 20.05
C MET A 88 -22.68 -3.71 21.40
N LYS A 89 -22.98 -5.02 21.52
CA LYS A 89 -23.38 -5.65 22.78
C LYS A 89 -22.23 -6.34 23.50
N MET A 90 -21.11 -6.54 22.82
CA MET A 90 -19.93 -7.17 23.40
C MET A 90 -19.19 -6.15 24.28
N PRO A 91 -18.31 -6.60 25.19
CA PRO A 91 -17.32 -5.72 25.80
C PRO A 91 -16.42 -5.11 24.72
N VAL A 92 -15.95 -3.88 24.95
CA VAL A 92 -14.98 -3.21 24.07
C VAL A 92 -13.77 -4.12 23.85
N GLU A 93 -13.40 -4.32 22.58
CA GLU A 93 -12.24 -5.13 22.24
C GLU A 93 -10.93 -4.50 22.74
N LYS A 94 -9.90 -5.33 22.95
CA LYS A 94 -8.59 -4.83 23.37
C LYS A 94 -8.07 -3.83 22.34
N PRO A 95 -7.36 -2.76 22.75
CA PRO A 95 -6.83 -1.78 21.82
C PRO A 95 -6.02 -2.44 20.70
N TYR A 96 -6.41 -2.16 19.47
CA TYR A 96 -5.75 -2.66 18.28
C TYR A 96 -4.30 -2.20 18.27
N LYS A 97 -3.39 -3.17 18.07
CA LYS A 97 -1.97 -2.90 17.85
C LYS A 97 -1.66 -3.26 16.40
N PRO A 98 -1.18 -2.31 15.57
CA PRO A 98 -0.79 -2.60 14.21
C PRO A 98 0.22 -3.73 14.18
N VAL A 99 -0.08 -4.78 13.42
CA VAL A 99 0.92 -5.81 13.14
C VAL A 99 2.02 -5.18 12.28
N PRO A 100 3.31 -5.49 12.53
CA PRO A 100 4.39 -4.99 11.69
C PRO A 100 4.10 -5.34 10.23
N PHE A 101 4.02 -4.31 9.38
CA PHE A 101 3.88 -4.52 7.94
C PHE A 101 5.18 -5.14 7.42
N ILE A 102 5.14 -6.43 7.06
CA ILE A 102 6.26 -7.12 6.43
C ILE A 102 6.20 -6.79 4.93
N GLU A 103 7.09 -5.92 4.48
CA GLU A 103 7.30 -5.68 3.05
C GLU A 103 7.74 -6.99 2.40
N GLN A 104 6.85 -7.62 1.62
CA GLN A 104 7.27 -8.70 0.74
C GLN A 104 8.18 -8.10 -0.33
N PRO A 105 9.38 -8.69 -0.59
CA PRO A 105 10.25 -8.19 -1.64
C PRO A 105 9.50 -8.24 -2.96
N THR A 106 9.18 -7.06 -3.49
CA THR A 106 8.46 -6.91 -4.76
C THR A 106 9.33 -7.35 -5.94
N PHE A 107 10.65 -7.37 -5.75
CA PHE A 107 11.65 -7.75 -6.72
C PHE A 107 12.39 -9.00 -6.24
N GLU A 108 12.44 -10.00 -7.10
CA GLU A 108 13.21 -11.23 -6.92
C GLU A 108 14.38 -11.27 -7.91
N ASN A 109 15.41 -12.06 -7.63
CA ASN A 109 16.53 -12.35 -8.55
C ASN A 109 17.18 -11.10 -9.18
N LEU A 110 17.50 -10.11 -8.35
CA LEU A 110 18.13 -8.87 -8.79
C LEU A 110 19.56 -9.12 -9.27
N MET A 111 19.82 -8.86 -10.55
CA MET A 111 21.15 -8.93 -11.15
C MET A 111 21.51 -7.60 -11.79
N VAL A 112 22.62 -7.04 -11.37
CA VAL A 112 23.16 -5.79 -11.91
C VAL A 112 24.30 -6.12 -12.87
N SER A 113 24.24 -5.55 -14.07
CA SER A 113 25.25 -5.73 -15.11
C SER A 113 25.53 -4.41 -15.85
N ASN A 114 26.57 -4.41 -16.68
CA ASN A 114 26.84 -3.28 -17.57
C ASN A 114 25.64 -2.99 -18.48
N LEU A 115 25.43 -1.71 -18.78
CA LEU A 115 24.37 -1.28 -19.69
C LEU A 115 24.76 -1.60 -21.15
N GLU A 116 24.25 -2.71 -21.66
CA GLU A 116 24.57 -3.21 -23.01
C GLU A 116 23.33 -3.42 -23.90
N SER A 117 22.14 -3.55 -23.31
CA SER A 117 20.91 -3.76 -24.07
C SER A 117 20.70 -2.68 -25.13
N PRO A 118 20.62 -3.04 -26.43
CA PRO A 118 20.37 -2.09 -27.51
C PRO A 118 19.06 -1.31 -27.32
N ALA A 119 18.04 -1.94 -26.76
CA ALA A 119 16.75 -1.30 -26.48
C ALA A 119 16.87 -0.19 -25.43
N LEU A 120 17.61 -0.45 -24.34
CA LEU A 120 17.84 0.55 -23.29
C LEU A 120 18.74 1.68 -23.77
N LEU A 121 19.81 1.35 -24.50
CA LEU A 121 20.72 2.34 -25.10
C LEU A 121 20.00 3.22 -26.13
N LYS A 122 19.14 2.62 -26.97
CA LYS A 122 18.30 3.38 -27.90
C LYS A 122 17.35 4.31 -27.15
N TYR A 123 16.69 3.84 -26.09
CA TYR A 123 15.80 4.67 -25.29
C TYR A 123 16.53 5.89 -24.69
N LEU A 124 17.74 5.71 -24.17
CA LEU A 124 18.55 6.81 -23.65
C LEU A 124 19.04 7.75 -24.76
N ALA A 125 19.42 7.22 -25.92
CA ALA A 125 19.80 8.01 -27.08
C ALA A 125 18.63 8.86 -27.59
N ASP A 126 17.42 8.30 -27.66
CA ASP A 126 16.17 9.02 -28.00
C ASP A 126 15.88 10.15 -26.99
N ARG A 127 16.45 10.08 -25.77
CA ARG A 127 16.39 11.12 -24.72
C ARG A 127 17.59 12.08 -24.73
N GLY A 128 18.46 11.99 -25.74
CA GLY A 128 19.63 12.85 -25.88
C GLY A 128 20.79 12.48 -24.95
N ILE A 129 20.81 11.26 -24.39
CA ILE A 129 21.89 10.79 -23.52
C ILE A 129 22.85 9.92 -24.34
N PRO A 130 24.09 10.37 -24.58
CA PRO A 130 25.08 9.61 -25.34
C PRO A 130 25.46 8.30 -24.65
N ARG A 131 25.79 7.26 -25.45
CA ARG A 131 26.14 5.92 -24.96
C ARG A 131 27.25 5.93 -23.91
N ASN A 132 28.31 6.70 -24.11
CA ASN A 132 29.45 6.78 -23.17
C ASN A 132 29.04 7.38 -21.82
N ILE A 133 28.10 8.33 -21.80
CA ILE A 133 27.54 8.90 -20.57
C ILE A 133 26.61 7.89 -19.91
N ALA A 134 25.72 7.26 -20.68
CA ALA A 134 24.81 6.23 -20.19
C ALA A 134 25.57 5.08 -19.52
N GLN A 135 26.58 4.51 -20.17
CA GLN A 135 27.35 3.38 -19.65
C GLN A 135 28.25 3.76 -18.46
N ARG A 136 28.59 5.04 -18.29
CA ARG A 136 29.37 5.52 -17.14
C ARG A 136 28.54 5.62 -15.87
N TRP A 137 27.27 5.99 -15.99
CA TRP A 137 26.43 6.37 -14.84
C TRP A 137 25.23 5.45 -14.62
N CYS A 138 24.94 4.57 -15.56
CA CYS A 138 23.78 3.69 -15.50
C CYS A 138 24.23 2.23 -15.64
N VAL A 139 23.47 1.36 -15.00
CA VAL A 139 23.60 -0.09 -15.11
C VAL A 139 22.34 -0.69 -15.74
N GLN A 140 22.44 -1.92 -16.23
CA GLN A 140 21.27 -2.72 -16.51
C GLN A 140 20.92 -3.53 -15.26
N VAL A 141 19.66 -3.49 -14.85
CA VAL A 141 19.14 -4.27 -13.73
C VAL A 141 18.12 -5.25 -14.27
N ASN A 142 18.39 -6.54 -14.10
CA ASN A 142 17.47 -7.64 -14.40
C ASN A 142 16.80 -8.07 -13.10
N TYR A 143 15.49 -8.31 -13.12
CA TYR A 143 14.72 -8.66 -11.93
C TYR A 143 13.48 -9.47 -12.30
N ARG A 144 12.97 -10.22 -11.34
CA ARG A 144 11.68 -10.90 -11.43
C ARG A 144 10.63 -10.17 -10.59
N LEU A 145 9.48 -9.93 -11.18
CA LEU A 145 8.35 -9.25 -10.56
C LEU A 145 7.07 -10.04 -10.88
N HIS A 146 6.37 -10.50 -9.85
CA HIS A 146 5.16 -11.34 -9.98
C HIS A 146 5.34 -12.53 -10.95
N GLY A 147 6.46 -13.25 -10.81
CA GLY A 147 6.79 -14.42 -11.64
C GLY A 147 7.20 -14.14 -13.09
N LYS A 148 7.36 -12.86 -13.48
CA LYS A 148 7.82 -12.46 -14.81
C LYS A 148 9.19 -11.79 -14.72
N ASP A 149 10.04 -12.08 -15.69
CA ASP A 149 11.38 -11.49 -15.78
C ASP A 149 11.34 -10.17 -16.57
N TYR A 150 12.04 -9.17 -16.05
CA TYR A 150 12.13 -7.81 -16.59
C TYR A 150 13.58 -7.33 -16.55
N TYR A 151 13.86 -6.29 -17.34
CA TYR A 151 15.11 -5.56 -17.28
C TYR A 151 14.86 -4.05 -17.45
N ALA A 152 15.66 -3.24 -16.77
CA ALA A 152 15.52 -1.79 -16.72
C ALA A 152 16.88 -1.09 -16.61
N ILE A 153 16.88 0.22 -16.82
CA ILE A 153 18.03 1.08 -16.54
C ILE A 153 18.02 1.38 -15.04
N GLY A 154 19.12 1.09 -14.35
CA GLY A 154 19.32 1.42 -12.94
C GLY A 154 20.21 2.65 -12.77
N PHE A 155 19.77 3.57 -11.92
CA PHE A 155 20.55 4.73 -11.47
C PHE A 155 20.84 4.58 -9.98
N GLU A 156 22.09 4.62 -9.58
CA GLU A 156 22.44 4.54 -8.15
C GLU A 156 21.96 5.78 -7.40
N ASN A 157 21.32 5.59 -6.24
CA ASN A 157 20.90 6.65 -5.35
C ASN A 157 21.88 6.82 -4.18
N SER A 158 21.72 7.90 -3.40
CA SER A 158 22.60 8.22 -2.27
C SER A 158 22.57 7.20 -1.12
N ALA A 159 21.70 6.20 -1.17
CA ALA A 159 21.59 5.11 -0.21
C ALA A 159 22.08 3.76 -0.80
N HIS A 160 22.87 3.80 -1.88
CA HIS A 160 23.42 2.64 -2.59
C HIS A 160 22.36 1.64 -3.10
N GLY A 161 21.13 2.11 -3.32
CA GLY A 161 20.10 1.39 -4.07
C GLY A 161 20.01 1.90 -5.51
N PHE A 162 19.22 1.23 -6.34
CA PHE A 162 18.97 1.63 -7.73
C PHE A 162 17.55 2.15 -7.91
N GLU A 163 17.40 3.31 -8.53
CA GLU A 163 16.15 3.73 -9.14
C GLU A 163 16.01 3.10 -10.52
N LEU A 164 14.93 2.35 -10.75
CA LEU A 164 14.70 1.68 -12.03
C LEU A 164 13.89 2.55 -12.99
N ARG A 165 14.30 2.57 -14.26
CA ARG A 165 13.55 3.17 -15.38
C ARG A 165 13.34 2.13 -16.48
N TYR A 166 12.07 1.84 -16.77
CA TYR A 166 11.68 0.96 -17.86
C TYR A 166 11.33 1.79 -19.11
N PRO A 167 11.78 1.39 -20.31
CA PRO A 167 11.36 2.01 -21.57
C PRO A 167 9.94 1.56 -21.95
N ASN A 168 8.91 2.09 -21.28
CA ASN A 168 7.51 1.97 -21.73
C ASN A 168 7.00 3.34 -22.16
N LYS A 169 6.31 3.38 -23.30
CA LYS A 169 5.78 4.63 -23.87
C LYS A 169 4.77 5.34 -22.95
N ASN A 170 4.16 4.66 -21.97
CA ASN A 170 2.98 5.18 -21.26
C ASN A 170 3.04 5.17 -19.72
N LYS A 171 4.08 4.65 -19.05
CA LYS A 171 4.17 4.72 -17.57
C LYS A 171 5.62 4.75 -17.11
N ILE A 172 5.96 5.78 -16.35
CA ILE A 172 7.19 5.85 -15.56
C ILE A 172 6.85 5.28 -14.18
N GLN A 173 7.39 4.11 -13.85
CA GLN A 173 7.38 3.61 -12.48
C GLN A 173 8.80 3.70 -11.95
N THR A 174 9.04 4.62 -11.01
CA THR A 174 10.28 4.67 -10.26
C THR A 174 10.12 3.72 -9.09
N SER A 175 10.95 2.69 -9.03
CA SER A 175 11.07 1.82 -7.86
C SER A 175 12.50 1.85 -7.38
N SER A 176 12.70 2.15 -6.10
CA SER A 176 13.99 2.04 -5.45
C SER A 176 14.19 0.61 -5.03
N VAL A 177 15.23 -0.02 -5.57
CA VAL A 177 15.58 -1.39 -5.25
C VAL A 177 16.93 -1.39 -4.56
N LYS A 178 17.00 -1.93 -3.34
CA LYS A 178 18.30 -2.23 -2.73
C LYS A 178 18.73 -3.59 -3.23
N PRO A 179 19.95 -3.77 -3.78
CA PRO A 179 20.48 -5.11 -3.92
C PRO A 179 20.48 -5.72 -2.52
N ILE A 180 19.80 -6.85 -2.35
CA ILE A 180 20.04 -7.69 -1.19
C ILE A 180 21.50 -8.10 -1.37
N LEU A 181 22.40 -7.49 -0.58
CA LEU A 181 23.77 -7.97 -0.49
C LEU A 181 23.63 -9.43 -0.09
N CYS A 182 23.93 -10.32 -1.04
CA CYS A 182 24.17 -11.72 -0.73
C CYS A 182 25.48 -11.74 0.05
N SER A 183 25.40 -11.39 1.33
CA SER A 183 26.50 -11.54 2.27
C SER A 183 26.63 -13.02 2.57
N GLN A 184 27.29 -13.75 1.67
CA GLN A 184 28.04 -14.97 1.93
C GLN A 184 28.63 -15.47 0.61
N PHE A 185 29.82 -16.06 0.69
CA PHE A 185 30.75 -16.46 -0.39
C PHE A 185 31.79 -15.40 -0.78
N TYR A 186 32.63 -15.01 0.18
CA TYR A 186 34.07 -15.00 -0.08
C TYR A 186 34.61 -16.40 0.31
N ILE A 187 35.36 -17.00 -0.61
CA ILE A 187 36.19 -18.20 -0.41
C ILE A 187 37.37 -17.83 0.49
#